data_AF-N0CGF9-F1
#
_entry.id   AF-N0CGF9-F1
#
_cell.length_a   1.000
_cell.length_b   1.000
_cell.length_c   1.000
_cell.angle_alpha   90.00
_cell.angle_beta   90.00
_cell.angle_gamma   90.00
#
_symmetry.space_group_name_H-M   'P 1'
#
loop_
_entity.id
_entity.type
_entity.pdbx_description
1 polymer ?
#
loop_
_entity_poly.entity_id
_entity_poly.type
_entity_poly.pdbx_seq_one_letter_code
_entity_poly.pdbx_strand_id
1 'polypeptide(L)'
;MPSFDTPEPISVTAHVEAGSVQFTAGEGPSTVVDVRPRDPERDQDVRTAGQTGVTYAGGVLAVRTPKPGLLGRTGTVDVTVELPAGSRIEVTGAWVQVLGEGRLGEVRVKTSSGDVRLDTTGPLKLTASHGSITVDRAEGAAEITTSSGSLRVGFVEGPAVLKNSHGTTTVGVALGDLRVSGANGDIDITRSEGSVTATTAHGTLRVAEVARGTVQLETSYGAIEVGVREGTAAWLDVSSGSGQVRNTLTSSKAPEESEDNVRIRARTRFGNIDIRRARP
;
A
#
# COMPACT_ATOMS: atom_id res chain seq x y z
N MET A 1 30.02 -3.87 -10.36
CA MET A 1 28.65 -3.71 -10.90
C MET A 1 28.46 -4.71 -12.02
N PRO A 2 27.88 -5.89 -11.77
CA PRO A 2 27.46 -6.78 -12.86
C PRO A 2 26.36 -6.13 -13.72
N SER A 3 26.41 -6.38 -15.03
CA SER A 3 25.42 -5.96 -16.01
C SER A 3 24.99 -7.15 -16.86
N PHE A 4 23.71 -7.22 -17.17
CA PHE A 4 23.08 -8.32 -17.91
C PHE A 4 22.24 -7.77 -19.06
N ASP A 5 22.28 -8.42 -20.22
CA ASP A 5 21.42 -8.11 -21.35
C ASP A 5 20.00 -8.65 -21.08
N THR A 6 19.04 -7.73 -20.98
CA THR A 6 17.66 -7.95 -20.56
C THR A 6 16.71 -7.06 -21.37
N PRO A 7 16.51 -7.35 -22.68
CA PRO A 7 15.63 -6.54 -23.52
C PRO A 7 14.15 -6.68 -23.16
N GLU A 8 13.80 -7.70 -22.37
CA GLU A 8 12.44 -7.96 -21.87
C GLU A 8 12.39 -7.89 -20.33
N PRO A 9 11.21 -7.60 -19.74
CA PRO A 9 11.04 -7.58 -18.30
C PRO A 9 11.46 -8.89 -17.62
N ILE A 10 12.21 -8.78 -16.52
CA ILE A 10 12.76 -9.93 -15.79
C ILE A 10 12.01 -10.19 -14.47
N SER A 11 12.39 -11.26 -13.77
CA SER A 11 12.02 -11.49 -12.39
C SER A 11 13.22 -11.26 -11.47
N VAL A 12 13.03 -10.53 -10.37
CA VAL A 12 14.07 -10.30 -9.36
C VAL A 12 13.66 -10.90 -8.03
N THR A 13 14.54 -11.69 -7.43
CA THR A 13 14.43 -12.14 -6.04
C THR A 13 15.56 -11.53 -5.21
N ALA A 14 15.24 -10.61 -4.31
CA ALA A 14 16.18 -9.96 -3.43
C ALA A 14 15.96 -10.42 -1.98
N HIS A 15 16.96 -11.09 -1.41
CA HIS A 15 17.02 -11.40 0.01
C HIS A 15 18.12 -10.55 0.65
N VAL A 16 17.71 -9.46 1.32
CA VAL A 16 18.62 -8.50 1.95
C VAL A 16 18.22 -8.36 3.41
N GLU A 17 19.02 -8.92 4.31
CA GLU A 17 18.66 -9.02 5.73
C GLU A 17 18.53 -7.65 6.40
N ALA A 18 19.47 -6.74 6.11
CA ALA A 18 19.51 -5.40 6.65
C ALA A 18 20.05 -4.42 5.62
N GLY A 19 19.38 -3.28 5.46
CA GLY A 19 19.85 -2.17 4.62
C GLY A 19 18.77 -1.62 3.71
N SER A 20 19.12 -1.37 2.45
CA SER A 20 18.17 -0.84 1.46
C SER A 20 18.27 -1.57 0.13
N VAL A 21 17.14 -1.66 -0.56
CA VAL A 21 17.06 -2.11 -1.95
C VAL A 21 16.28 -1.09 -2.75
N GLN A 22 16.95 -0.48 -3.72
CA GLN A 22 16.35 0.44 -4.68
C GLN A 22 16.24 -0.24 -6.05
N PHE A 23 15.04 -0.22 -6.60
CA PHE A 23 14.75 -0.64 -7.96
C PHE A 23 14.41 0.59 -8.79
N THR A 24 15.09 0.78 -9.92
CA THR A 24 14.78 1.84 -10.88
C THR A 24 14.32 1.17 -12.17
N ALA A 25 13.00 1.19 -12.40
CA ALA A 25 12.35 0.56 -13.54
C ALA A 25 12.20 1.58 -14.68
N GLY A 26 12.93 1.36 -15.78
CA GLY A 26 12.99 2.30 -16.90
C GLY A 26 13.01 1.65 -18.27
N GLU A 27 13.12 2.47 -19.30
CA GLU A 27 13.32 2.05 -20.68
C GLU A 27 14.81 1.76 -20.89
N GLY A 28 15.19 0.49 -21.02
CA GLY A 28 16.58 0.10 -21.21
C GLY A 28 16.71 -1.40 -21.46
N PRO A 29 17.68 -1.84 -22.29
CA PRO A 29 17.83 -3.24 -22.65
C PRO A 29 18.68 -4.03 -21.65
N SER A 30 19.01 -3.46 -20.48
CA SER A 30 19.98 -4.06 -19.57
C SER A 30 19.59 -3.91 -18.12
N THR A 31 20.03 -4.88 -17.32
CA THR A 31 19.89 -4.87 -15.86
C THR A 31 21.26 -4.67 -15.24
N VAL A 32 21.40 -3.64 -14.41
CA VAL A 32 22.63 -3.32 -13.69
C VAL A 32 22.38 -3.47 -12.21
N VAL A 33 23.28 -4.17 -11.51
CA VAL A 33 23.22 -4.30 -10.05
C VAL A 33 24.46 -3.68 -9.44
N ASP A 34 24.25 -2.89 -8.39
CA ASP A 34 25.32 -2.43 -7.52
C ASP A 34 25.03 -2.80 -6.07
N VAL A 35 26.06 -3.28 -5.39
CA VAL A 35 25.97 -3.66 -3.97
C VAL A 35 27.10 -2.96 -3.25
N ARG A 36 26.74 -2.09 -2.30
CA ARG A 36 27.69 -1.32 -1.51
C ARG A 36 27.49 -1.58 -0.02
N PRO A 37 28.57 -1.53 0.78
CA PRO A 37 28.40 -1.43 2.22
C PRO A 37 27.72 -0.11 2.55
N ARG A 38 26.80 -0.11 3.51
CA ARG A 38 26.18 1.14 3.98
C ARG A 38 27.22 2.05 4.64
N ASP A 39 28.07 1.46 5.48
CA ASP A 39 29.21 2.13 6.08
C ASP A 39 30.52 1.48 5.61
N PRO A 40 31.30 2.15 4.73
CA PRO A 40 32.56 1.59 4.21
C PRO A 40 33.68 1.50 5.26
N GLU A 41 33.56 2.19 6.41
CA GLU A 41 34.53 2.10 7.51
C GLU A 41 34.22 0.93 8.45
N ARG A 42 33.05 0.31 8.29
CA ARG A 42 32.60 -0.80 9.13
C ARG A 42 32.90 -2.14 8.45
N ASP A 43 33.90 -2.86 8.96
CA ASP A 43 34.31 -4.18 8.46
C ASP A 43 33.15 -5.16 8.20
N GLN A 44 32.13 -5.14 9.06
CA GLN A 44 30.98 -6.04 8.91
C GLN A 44 30.15 -5.72 7.66
N ASP A 45 29.96 -4.44 7.34
CA ASP A 45 29.19 -3.99 6.18
C ASP A 45 30.00 -4.29 4.90
N VAL A 46 31.31 -3.98 4.91
CA VAL A 46 32.23 -4.29 3.81
C VAL A 46 32.26 -5.79 3.49
N ARG A 47 32.39 -6.64 4.53
CA ARG A 47 32.34 -8.10 4.35
C ARG A 47 31.00 -8.57 3.80
N THR A 48 29.89 -8.03 4.32
CA THR A 48 28.54 -8.42 3.89
C THR A 48 28.29 -8.04 2.43
N ALA A 49 28.70 -6.84 2.02
CA ALA A 49 28.63 -6.39 0.62
C ALA A 49 29.48 -7.28 -0.30
N GLY A 50 30.73 -7.55 0.06
CA GLY A 50 31.63 -8.41 -0.75
C GLY A 50 31.19 -9.88 -0.83
N GLN A 51 30.39 -10.35 0.13
CA GLN A 51 29.83 -11.71 0.16
C GLN A 51 28.40 -11.80 -0.39
N THR A 52 27.81 -10.66 -0.78
CA THR A 52 26.46 -10.65 -1.35
C THR A 52 26.51 -11.26 -2.74
N GLY A 53 25.78 -12.35 -2.94
CA GLY A 53 25.71 -13.05 -4.22
C GLY A 53 24.76 -12.32 -5.16
N VAL A 54 25.22 -12.04 -6.38
CA VAL A 54 24.39 -11.56 -7.49
C VAL A 54 24.51 -12.55 -8.64
N THR A 55 23.40 -13.16 -9.03
CA THR A 55 23.35 -14.13 -10.13
C THR A 55 22.20 -13.84 -11.05
N TYR A 56 22.39 -14.01 -12.36
CA TYR A 56 21.32 -13.93 -13.35
C TYR A 56 21.30 -15.19 -14.20
N ALA A 57 20.18 -15.90 -14.19
CA ALA A 57 20.00 -17.12 -14.99
C ALA A 57 18.52 -17.31 -15.34
N GLY A 58 18.25 -17.66 -16.60
CA GLY A 58 16.89 -17.99 -17.05
C GLY A 58 15.85 -16.89 -16.83
N GLY A 59 16.23 -15.61 -16.99
CA GLY A 59 15.34 -14.47 -16.77
C GLY A 59 15.13 -14.08 -15.30
N VAL A 60 15.86 -14.71 -14.38
CA VAL A 60 15.76 -14.44 -12.94
C VAL A 60 17.07 -13.85 -12.41
N LEU A 61 16.99 -12.63 -11.87
CA LEU A 61 18.06 -12.01 -11.10
C LEU A 61 17.87 -12.38 -9.62
N ALA A 62 18.89 -12.95 -9.00
CA ALA A 62 18.90 -13.21 -7.55
C ALA A 62 19.98 -12.38 -6.87
N VAL A 63 19.58 -11.60 -5.87
CA VAL A 63 20.48 -10.88 -4.95
C VAL A 63 20.30 -11.47 -3.57
N ARG A 64 21.38 -11.96 -2.95
CA ARG A 64 21.31 -12.64 -1.64
C ARG A 64 22.44 -12.21 -0.73
N THR A 65 22.12 -11.56 0.37
CA THR A 65 23.07 -11.30 1.47
C THR A 65 23.42 -12.60 2.18
N PRO A 66 24.65 -12.74 2.71
CA PRO A 66 25.02 -13.90 3.52
C PRO A 66 24.13 -14.00 4.77
N LYS A 67 23.83 -15.23 5.19
CA LYS A 67 23.12 -15.45 6.46
C LYS A 67 23.99 -14.99 7.64
N PRO A 68 23.42 -14.38 8.68
CA PRO A 68 24.16 -14.15 9.91
C PRO A 68 24.65 -15.48 10.49
N GLY A 69 25.93 -15.53 10.86
CA GLY A 69 26.48 -16.68 11.59
C GLY A 69 25.95 -16.75 13.02
N LEU A 70 26.19 -17.87 13.72
CA LEU A 70 25.68 -18.16 15.07
C LEU A 70 26.00 -17.11 16.15
N LEU A 71 26.98 -16.22 15.92
CA LEU A 71 27.48 -15.24 16.89
C LEU A 71 27.61 -13.81 16.33
N GLY A 72 27.14 -13.55 15.09
CA GLY A 72 27.43 -12.31 14.37
C GLY A 72 26.23 -11.40 14.15
N ARG A 73 26.40 -10.08 14.36
CA ARG A 73 25.47 -9.06 13.86
C ARG A 73 25.48 -9.07 12.32
N THR A 74 24.31 -8.89 11.71
CA THR A 74 24.18 -8.73 10.25
C THR A 74 24.86 -7.43 9.83
N GLY A 75 25.63 -7.46 8.74
CA GLY A 75 26.08 -6.23 8.10
C GLY A 75 24.96 -5.59 7.30
N THR A 76 25.10 -4.30 7.02
CA THR A 76 24.11 -3.51 6.31
C THR A 76 24.62 -3.20 4.90
N VAL A 77 23.78 -3.42 3.90
CA VAL A 77 24.13 -3.18 2.50
C VAL A 77 23.09 -2.32 1.81
N ASP A 78 23.55 -1.49 0.89
CA ASP A 78 22.68 -0.74 -0.02
C ASP A 78 22.80 -1.38 -1.41
N VAL A 79 21.68 -1.88 -1.91
CA VAL A 79 21.56 -2.56 -3.20
C VAL A 79 20.78 -1.66 -4.15
N THR A 80 21.33 -1.41 -5.33
CA THR A 80 20.60 -0.75 -6.42
C THR A 80 20.46 -1.71 -7.58
N VAL A 81 19.29 -1.71 -8.21
CA VAL A 81 18.97 -2.53 -9.38
C VAL A 81 18.27 -1.65 -10.40
N GLU A 82 18.95 -1.36 -11.50
CA GLU A 82 18.35 -0.76 -12.69
C GLU A 82 17.85 -1.88 -13.59
N LEU A 83 16.61 -1.78 -14.07
CA LEU A 83 15.95 -2.90 -14.78
C LEU A 83 14.83 -2.42 -15.71
N PRO A 84 14.44 -3.24 -16.70
CA PRO A 84 13.36 -2.89 -17.63
C PRO A 84 12.00 -2.71 -16.93
N ALA A 85 11.24 -1.69 -17.33
CA ALA A 85 9.89 -1.44 -16.84
C ALA A 85 8.98 -2.69 -16.97
N GLY A 86 8.09 -2.90 -16.00
CA GLY A 86 7.20 -4.06 -15.94
C GLY A 86 7.83 -5.34 -15.36
N SER A 87 9.10 -5.31 -14.97
CA SER A 87 9.76 -6.44 -14.31
C SER A 87 9.14 -6.73 -12.94
N ARG A 88 9.16 -8.00 -12.55
CA ARG A 88 8.60 -8.47 -11.27
C ARG A 88 9.67 -8.45 -10.20
N ILE A 89 9.31 -8.05 -8.99
CA ILE A 89 10.25 -8.05 -7.85
C ILE A 89 9.65 -8.80 -6.66
N GLU A 90 10.50 -9.58 -6.01
CA GLU A 90 10.23 -10.20 -4.72
C GLU A 90 11.36 -9.83 -3.76
N VAL A 91 11.01 -9.17 -2.65
CA VAL A 91 11.97 -8.68 -1.65
C VAL A 91 11.65 -9.28 -0.28
N THR A 92 12.68 -9.81 0.37
CA THR A 92 12.60 -10.36 1.72
C THR A 92 13.75 -9.87 2.58
N GLY A 93 13.47 -9.51 3.84
CA GLY A 93 14.50 -9.04 4.77
C GLY A 93 13.95 -8.58 6.11
N ALA A 94 14.72 -8.71 7.19
CA ALA A 94 14.25 -8.30 8.52
C ALA A 94 14.26 -6.78 8.72
N TRP A 95 15.30 -6.08 8.23
CA TRP A 95 15.50 -4.64 8.42
C TRP A 95 15.81 -3.94 7.10
N VAL A 96 14.95 -4.12 6.10
CA VAL A 96 15.19 -3.67 4.72
C VAL A 96 14.21 -2.58 4.33
N GLN A 97 14.76 -1.44 3.88
CA GLN A 97 13.99 -0.41 3.20
C GLN A 97 13.88 -0.75 1.71
N VAL A 98 12.69 -0.57 1.13
CA VAL A 98 12.45 -0.87 -0.28
C VAL A 98 11.99 0.39 -0.99
N LEU A 99 12.72 0.78 -2.01
CA LEU A 99 12.37 1.87 -2.92
C LEU A 99 12.17 1.31 -4.32
N GLY A 100 11.01 1.57 -4.92
CA GLY A 100 10.71 1.21 -6.30
C GLY A 100 10.31 2.46 -7.08
N GLU A 101 11.18 2.88 -7.99
CA GLU A 101 10.98 4.02 -8.88
C GLU A 101 10.56 3.55 -10.26
N GLY A 102 9.66 4.29 -10.90
CA GLY A 102 9.10 3.93 -12.20
C GLY A 102 8.01 2.85 -12.12
N ARG A 103 7.75 2.20 -13.26
CA ARG A 103 6.67 1.21 -13.41
C ARG A 103 7.19 -0.20 -13.24
N LEU A 104 6.98 -0.76 -12.05
CA LEU A 104 7.23 -2.17 -11.76
C LEU A 104 6.03 -3.03 -12.18
N GLY A 105 6.30 -4.30 -12.48
CA GLY A 105 5.28 -5.30 -12.71
C GLY A 105 4.66 -5.77 -11.39
N GLU A 106 4.62 -7.08 -11.17
CA GLU A 106 4.18 -7.63 -9.89
C GLU A 106 5.23 -7.40 -8.80
N VAL A 107 4.79 -6.91 -7.65
CA VAL A 107 5.64 -6.61 -6.50
C VAL A 107 5.23 -7.45 -5.29
N ARG A 108 6.18 -8.20 -4.74
CA ARG A 108 6.04 -8.90 -3.47
C ARG A 108 7.09 -8.40 -2.49
N VAL A 109 6.69 -7.92 -1.32
CA VAL A 109 7.62 -7.45 -0.29
C VAL A 109 7.22 -8.05 1.06
N LYS A 110 8.19 -8.65 1.75
CA LYS A 110 8.05 -9.09 3.13
C LYS A 110 9.19 -8.55 3.97
N THR A 111 8.88 -7.66 4.90
CA THR A 111 9.85 -7.15 5.85
C THR A 111 9.32 -7.08 7.27
N SER A 112 10.20 -7.20 8.26
CA SER A 112 9.81 -6.96 9.66
C SER A 112 9.87 -5.47 9.98
N SER A 113 10.88 -4.76 9.49
CA SER A 113 11.09 -3.36 9.75
C SER A 113 11.73 -2.68 8.55
N GLY A 114 11.17 -1.54 8.14
CA GLY A 114 11.71 -0.73 7.07
C GLY A 114 10.59 -0.07 6.28
N ASP A 115 10.86 1.14 5.81
CA ASP A 115 9.90 1.85 4.97
C ASP A 115 9.85 1.24 3.58
N VAL A 116 8.66 1.24 2.98
CA VAL A 116 8.45 0.80 1.61
C VAL A 116 7.84 1.94 0.82
N ARG A 117 8.53 2.38 -0.23
CA ARG A 117 8.06 3.41 -1.16
C ARG A 117 8.04 2.84 -2.57
N LEU A 118 6.88 2.87 -3.22
CA LEU A 118 6.69 2.37 -4.58
C LEU A 118 5.96 3.41 -5.42
N ASP A 119 6.49 3.76 -6.57
CA ASP A 119 5.85 4.70 -7.50
C ASP A 119 4.65 4.03 -8.18
N THR A 120 4.90 3.16 -9.17
CA THR A 120 3.84 2.43 -9.89
C THR A 120 4.11 0.94 -9.88
N THR A 121 3.09 0.16 -9.55
CA THR A 121 3.17 -1.30 -9.52
C THR A 121 1.95 -1.92 -10.20
N GLY A 122 2.12 -3.12 -10.75
CA GLY A 122 1.01 -4.00 -11.13
C GLY A 122 0.34 -4.61 -9.90
N PRO A 123 0.17 -5.95 -9.82
CA PRO A 123 -0.30 -6.59 -8.59
C PRO A 123 0.71 -6.42 -7.45
N LEU A 124 0.23 -6.08 -6.26
CA LEU A 124 1.05 -5.81 -5.09
C LEU A 124 0.65 -6.72 -3.93
N LYS A 125 1.65 -7.39 -3.34
CA LYS A 125 1.52 -8.07 -2.04
C LYS A 125 2.62 -7.62 -1.09
N LEU A 126 2.25 -6.90 -0.04
CA LEU A 126 3.19 -6.30 0.89
C LEU A 126 2.83 -6.68 2.33
N THR A 127 3.77 -7.29 3.03
CA THR A 127 3.68 -7.55 4.47
C THR A 127 4.83 -6.86 5.19
N ALA A 128 4.50 -5.90 6.06
CA ALA A 128 5.46 -5.23 6.95
C ALA A 128 5.00 -5.38 8.41
N SER A 129 5.92 -5.36 9.39
CA SER A 129 5.52 -5.21 10.80
C SER A 129 5.66 -3.77 11.27
N HIS A 130 6.76 -3.11 10.91
CA HIS A 130 7.08 -1.75 11.29
C HIS A 130 7.60 -0.96 10.09
N GLY A 131 7.16 0.28 9.95
CA GLY A 131 7.62 1.18 8.88
C GLY A 131 6.44 1.85 8.18
N SER A 132 6.71 2.98 7.53
CA SER A 132 5.73 3.65 6.70
C SER A 132 5.73 3.05 5.30
N ILE A 133 4.52 2.87 4.76
CA ILE A 133 4.29 2.34 3.42
C ILE A 133 3.67 3.45 2.60
N THR A 134 4.29 3.80 1.47
CA THR A 134 3.75 4.71 0.47
C THR A 134 3.74 4.01 -0.88
N VAL A 135 2.57 3.92 -1.50
CA VAL A 135 2.39 3.42 -2.86
C VAL A 135 1.68 4.51 -3.66
N ASP A 136 2.32 5.08 -4.67
CA ASP A 136 1.70 6.18 -5.41
C ASP A 136 0.58 5.64 -6.34
N ARG A 137 0.82 4.51 -7.04
CA ARG A 137 -0.15 3.83 -7.90
C ARG A 137 -0.03 2.30 -7.88
N ALA A 138 -1.17 1.63 -7.67
CA ALA A 138 -1.34 0.20 -7.89
C ALA A 138 -2.33 -0.04 -9.05
N GLU A 139 -1.81 -0.48 -10.20
CA GLU A 139 -2.58 -0.79 -11.42
C GLU A 139 -3.28 -2.15 -11.31
N GLY A 140 -2.82 -3.03 -10.42
CA GLY A 140 -3.40 -4.35 -10.18
C GLY A 140 -4.13 -4.47 -8.85
N ALA A 141 -4.41 -5.72 -8.45
CA ALA A 141 -4.90 -6.01 -7.11
C ALA A 141 -3.82 -5.72 -6.05
N ALA A 142 -4.20 -5.10 -4.94
CA ALA A 142 -3.27 -4.74 -3.86
C ALA A 142 -3.66 -5.39 -2.53
N GLU A 143 -2.76 -6.20 -1.96
CA GLU A 143 -2.89 -6.75 -0.61
C GLU A 143 -1.75 -6.21 0.25
N ILE A 144 -2.07 -5.30 1.18
CA ILE A 144 -1.08 -4.68 2.06
C ILE A 144 -1.46 -4.96 3.51
N THR A 145 -0.55 -5.58 4.25
CA THR A 145 -0.69 -5.82 5.69
C THR A 145 0.48 -5.18 6.43
N THR A 146 0.18 -4.28 7.35
CA THR A 146 1.13 -3.69 8.28
C THR A 146 0.64 -3.75 9.73
N SER A 147 1.56 -3.91 10.67
CA SER A 147 1.22 -3.91 12.11
C SER A 147 1.31 -2.50 12.70
N SER A 148 2.26 -1.69 12.23
CA SER A 148 2.45 -0.33 12.71
C SER A 148 3.14 0.57 11.67
N GLY A 149 2.69 1.81 11.59
CA GLY A 149 3.21 2.83 10.68
C GLY A 149 2.09 3.52 9.90
N SER A 150 2.45 4.51 9.10
CA SER A 150 1.49 5.15 8.19
C SER A 150 1.38 4.33 6.90
N LEU A 151 0.15 4.11 6.43
CA LEU A 151 -0.12 3.46 5.14
C LEU A 151 -0.77 4.49 4.22
N ARG A 152 -0.08 4.85 3.15
CA ARG A 152 -0.59 5.72 2.09
C ARG A 152 -0.63 4.99 0.76
N VAL A 153 -1.79 5.00 0.13
CA VAL A 153 -1.96 4.54 -1.26
C VAL A 153 -2.60 5.66 -2.06
N GLY A 154 -1.89 6.20 -3.05
CA GLY A 154 -2.36 7.33 -3.86
C GLY A 154 -3.51 6.94 -4.78
N PHE A 155 -3.32 5.88 -5.56
CA PHE A 155 -4.27 5.44 -6.58
C PHE A 155 -4.33 3.91 -6.64
N VAL A 156 -5.53 3.35 -6.69
CA VAL A 156 -5.76 1.90 -6.87
C VAL A 156 -6.75 1.68 -8.00
N GLU A 157 -6.34 0.93 -9.02
CA GLU A 157 -7.18 0.55 -10.15
C GLU A 157 -7.97 -0.73 -9.88
N GLY A 158 -7.29 -1.75 -9.36
CA GLY A 158 -7.88 -3.04 -9.02
C GLY A 158 -8.53 -3.09 -7.63
N PRO A 159 -8.95 -4.28 -7.18
CA PRO A 159 -9.41 -4.46 -5.81
C PRO A 159 -8.26 -4.34 -4.81
N ALA A 160 -8.49 -3.69 -3.66
CA ALA A 160 -7.50 -3.52 -2.62
C ALA A 160 -7.97 -4.02 -1.26
N VAL A 161 -7.09 -4.74 -0.56
CA VAL A 161 -7.25 -5.15 0.84
C VAL A 161 -6.10 -4.57 1.64
N LEU A 162 -6.42 -3.59 2.48
CA LEU A 162 -5.48 -2.86 3.32
C LEU A 162 -5.74 -3.20 4.78
N LYS A 163 -4.72 -3.68 5.49
CA LYS A 163 -4.79 -3.98 6.92
C LYS A 163 -3.69 -3.22 7.65
N ASN A 164 -4.07 -2.34 8.57
CA ASN A 164 -3.13 -1.62 9.42
C ASN A 164 -3.59 -1.69 10.88
N SER A 165 -2.81 -2.33 11.75
CA SER A 165 -3.22 -2.43 13.16
C SER A 165 -3.03 -1.11 13.90
N HIS A 166 -1.97 -0.36 13.62
CA HIS A 166 -1.65 0.89 14.33
C HIS A 166 -1.12 1.96 13.37
N GLY A 167 -1.76 3.11 13.37
CA GLY A 167 -1.40 4.24 12.53
C GLY A 167 -2.45 4.55 11.48
N THR A 168 -2.25 5.67 10.79
CA THR A 168 -3.22 6.19 9.84
C THR A 168 -3.16 5.43 8.51
N THR A 169 -4.33 5.26 7.91
CA THR A 169 -4.46 4.74 6.54
C THR A 169 -5.08 5.81 5.67
N THR A 170 -4.41 6.19 4.59
CA THR A 170 -4.93 7.15 3.60
C THR A 170 -4.98 6.50 2.23
N VAL A 171 -6.13 6.57 1.58
CA VAL A 171 -6.32 6.18 0.18
C VAL A 171 -6.77 7.40 -0.60
N GLY A 172 -6.04 7.77 -1.64
CA GLY A 172 -6.43 8.88 -2.51
C GLY A 172 -7.64 8.52 -3.36
N VAL A 173 -7.43 7.70 -4.39
CA VAL A 173 -8.51 7.28 -5.28
C VAL A 173 -8.54 5.76 -5.39
N ALA A 174 -9.72 5.16 -5.20
CA ALA A 174 -9.96 3.75 -5.46
C ALA A 174 -11.00 3.58 -6.58
N LEU A 175 -10.58 3.01 -7.71
CA LEU A 175 -11.48 2.67 -8.81
C LEU A 175 -12.18 1.32 -8.59
N GLY A 176 -11.43 0.34 -8.07
CA GLY A 176 -11.95 -0.97 -7.68
C GLY A 176 -12.49 -1.02 -6.26
N ASP A 177 -12.93 -2.22 -5.85
CA ASP A 177 -13.45 -2.44 -4.50
C ASP A 177 -12.33 -2.33 -3.46
N LEU A 178 -12.60 -1.57 -2.40
CA LEU A 178 -11.65 -1.28 -1.34
C LEU A 178 -12.12 -1.86 -0.01
N ARG A 179 -11.28 -2.71 0.59
CA ARG A 179 -11.47 -3.22 1.95
C ARG A 179 -10.34 -2.73 2.85
N VAL A 180 -10.67 -1.94 3.87
CA VAL A 180 -9.70 -1.44 4.86
C VAL A 180 -10.05 -1.95 6.25
N SER A 181 -9.07 -2.51 6.95
CA SER A 181 -9.22 -2.95 8.34
C SER A 181 -8.15 -2.29 9.20
N GLY A 182 -8.60 -1.40 10.08
CA GLY A 182 -7.85 -0.75 11.14
C GLY A 182 -8.08 -1.40 12.50
N ALA A 183 -7.20 -1.16 13.46
CA ALA A 183 -7.52 -1.33 14.88
C ALA A 183 -7.42 0.01 15.64
N ASN A 184 -6.26 0.68 15.53
CA ASN A 184 -5.98 1.94 16.24
C ASN A 184 -5.42 2.97 15.26
N GLY A 185 -6.31 3.72 14.61
CA GLY A 185 -5.93 4.76 13.66
C GLY A 185 -7.08 5.18 12.77
N ASP A 186 -6.93 6.39 12.22
CA ASP A 186 -7.89 6.97 11.29
C ASP A 186 -7.75 6.33 9.90
N ILE A 187 -8.88 6.21 9.20
CA ILE A 187 -8.94 5.80 7.80
C ILE A 187 -9.56 6.95 7.02
N ASP A 188 -8.77 7.55 6.12
CA ASP A 188 -9.23 8.61 5.20
C ASP A 188 -9.18 8.10 3.75
N ILE A 189 -10.32 8.11 3.08
CA ILE A 189 -10.48 7.77 1.67
C ILE A 189 -10.95 9.03 0.96
N THR A 190 -10.14 9.58 0.06
CA THR A 190 -10.49 10.84 -0.61
C THR A 190 -11.59 10.62 -1.65
N ARG A 191 -11.46 9.63 -2.53
CA ARG A 191 -12.49 9.30 -3.54
C ARG A 191 -12.59 7.81 -3.78
N SER A 192 -13.82 7.31 -3.90
CA SER A 192 -14.09 5.94 -4.33
C SER A 192 -15.12 5.87 -5.45
N GLU A 193 -14.77 5.15 -6.52
CA GLU A 193 -15.67 4.80 -7.64
C GLU A 193 -16.30 3.40 -7.49
N GLY A 194 -15.82 2.61 -6.53
CA GLY A 194 -16.22 1.23 -6.27
C GLY A 194 -16.85 1.05 -4.88
N SER A 195 -17.05 -0.20 -4.47
CA SER A 195 -17.57 -0.48 -3.12
C SER A 195 -16.46 -0.31 -2.07
N VAL A 196 -16.82 0.22 -0.91
CA VAL A 196 -15.90 0.43 0.21
C VAL A 196 -16.38 -0.34 1.42
N THR A 197 -15.53 -1.14 2.03
CA THR A 197 -15.73 -1.67 3.38
C THR A 197 -14.58 -1.24 4.26
N ALA A 198 -14.82 -0.36 5.23
CA ALA A 198 -13.81 0.08 6.19
C ALA A 198 -14.25 -0.20 7.63
N THR A 199 -13.36 -0.79 8.42
CA THR A 199 -13.61 -1.08 9.84
C THR A 199 -12.43 -0.65 10.67
N THR A 200 -12.65 0.01 11.80
CA THR A 200 -11.60 0.30 12.80
C THR A 200 -12.16 0.14 14.22
N ALA A 201 -11.34 -0.17 15.22
CA ALA A 201 -11.83 -0.21 16.61
C ALA A 201 -11.83 1.22 17.21
N HIS A 202 -10.72 1.94 17.00
CA HIS A 202 -10.51 3.30 17.47
C HIS A 202 -9.97 4.16 16.33
N GLY A 203 -10.72 5.19 15.97
CA GLY A 203 -10.34 6.12 14.91
C GLY A 203 -11.55 6.64 14.13
N THR A 204 -11.33 7.77 13.47
CA THR A 204 -12.29 8.38 12.57
C THR A 204 -12.24 7.67 11.23
N LEU A 205 -13.43 7.40 10.66
CA LEU A 205 -13.57 6.89 9.30
C LEU A 205 -14.09 8.01 8.42
N ARG A 206 -13.34 8.37 7.39
CA ARG A 206 -13.72 9.43 6.45
C ARG A 206 -13.68 8.91 5.03
N VAL A 207 -14.79 9.06 4.33
CA VAL A 207 -14.88 8.90 2.87
C VAL A 207 -15.31 10.25 2.32
N ALA A 208 -14.39 11.02 1.75
CA ALA A 208 -14.68 12.39 1.35
C ALA A 208 -15.60 12.47 0.12
N GLU A 209 -15.53 11.48 -0.78
CA GLU A 209 -16.44 11.32 -1.91
C GLU A 209 -16.64 9.84 -2.27
N VAL A 210 -17.89 9.42 -2.39
CA VAL A 210 -18.28 8.16 -3.03
C VAL A 210 -19.20 8.39 -4.23
N ALA A 211 -18.90 7.69 -5.32
CA ALA A 211 -19.64 7.74 -6.58
C ALA A 211 -20.84 6.78 -6.63
N ARG A 212 -20.60 5.50 -6.33
CA ARG A 212 -21.56 4.41 -6.50
C ARG A 212 -21.19 3.19 -5.65
N GLY A 213 -22.06 2.17 -5.65
CA GLY A 213 -21.79 0.89 -5.02
C GLY A 213 -22.23 0.80 -3.56
N THR A 214 -21.56 -0.04 -2.78
CA THR A 214 -21.89 -0.21 -1.35
C THR A 214 -20.77 0.32 -0.47
N VAL A 215 -21.10 1.20 0.46
CA VAL A 215 -20.20 1.76 1.47
C VAL A 215 -20.60 1.22 2.84
N GLN A 216 -19.77 0.36 3.41
CA GLN A 216 -19.93 -0.16 4.76
C GLN A 216 -18.81 0.38 5.66
N LEU A 217 -19.16 1.23 6.62
CA LEU A 217 -18.23 1.84 7.57
C LEU A 217 -18.61 1.46 8.99
N GLU A 218 -17.65 0.96 9.76
CA GLU A 218 -17.88 0.56 11.15
C GLU A 218 -16.73 0.97 12.06
N THR A 219 -17.04 1.72 13.11
CA THR A 219 -16.08 2.05 14.17
C THR A 219 -16.67 1.82 15.55
N SER A 220 -15.88 1.38 16.54
CA SER A 220 -16.38 1.32 17.93
C SER A 220 -16.27 2.69 18.59
N TYR A 221 -15.17 3.39 18.38
CA TYR A 221 -14.89 4.70 18.95
C TYR A 221 -14.34 5.63 17.88
N GLY A 222 -15.15 6.59 17.45
CA GLY A 222 -14.77 7.56 16.44
C GLY A 222 -15.96 8.06 15.62
N ALA A 223 -15.74 9.17 14.94
CA ALA A 223 -16.71 9.72 14.03
C ALA A 223 -16.66 9.01 12.67
N ILE A 224 -17.78 9.05 11.94
CA ILE A 224 -17.86 8.63 10.55
C ILE A 224 -18.30 9.81 9.71
N GLU A 225 -17.52 10.16 8.69
CA GLU A 225 -17.86 11.17 7.70
C GLU A 225 -18.00 10.53 6.32
N VAL A 226 -19.12 10.76 5.64
CA VAL A 226 -19.33 10.32 4.26
C VAL A 226 -19.82 11.47 3.38
N GLY A 227 -19.05 11.75 2.33
CA GLY A 227 -19.45 12.63 1.25
C GLY A 227 -20.00 11.84 0.07
N VAL A 228 -21.23 12.13 -0.36
CA VAL A 228 -21.87 11.53 -1.53
C VAL A 228 -21.66 12.46 -2.73
N ARG A 229 -21.21 11.91 -3.86
CA ARG A 229 -21.08 12.65 -5.13
C ARG A 229 -22.39 13.37 -5.50
N GLU A 230 -22.27 14.53 -6.13
CA GLU A 230 -23.43 15.25 -6.65
C GLU A 230 -24.13 14.44 -7.74
N GLY A 231 -25.47 14.47 -7.77
CA GLY A 231 -26.27 13.66 -8.70
C GLY A 231 -26.44 12.19 -8.30
N THR A 232 -25.66 11.65 -7.37
CA THR A 232 -25.82 10.27 -6.89
C THR A 232 -26.97 10.16 -5.87
N ALA A 233 -27.87 9.20 -6.06
CA ALA A 233 -28.89 8.86 -5.07
C ALA A 233 -28.32 7.94 -3.98
N ALA A 234 -28.60 8.25 -2.70
CA ALA A 234 -28.05 7.52 -1.57
C ALA A 234 -29.14 6.86 -0.71
N TRP A 235 -28.99 5.56 -0.49
CA TRP A 235 -29.76 4.79 0.49
C TRP A 235 -28.96 4.71 1.79
N LEU A 236 -29.56 5.11 2.92
CA LEU A 236 -28.84 5.24 4.18
C LEU A 236 -29.38 4.25 5.24
N ASP A 237 -28.48 3.41 5.78
CA ASP A 237 -28.63 2.65 7.03
C ASP A 237 -27.56 3.15 8.01
N VAL A 238 -27.90 4.19 8.77
CA VAL A 238 -26.97 4.88 9.67
C VAL A 238 -27.43 4.80 11.11
N SER A 239 -26.54 4.39 12.00
CA SER A 239 -26.83 4.28 13.43
C SER A 239 -25.62 4.63 14.29
N SER A 240 -25.79 5.54 15.26
CA SER A 240 -24.85 5.76 16.34
C SER A 240 -25.45 5.30 17.66
N GLY A 241 -24.69 4.52 18.46
CA GLY A 241 -25.13 4.09 19.79
C GLY A 241 -25.11 5.24 20.81
N SER A 242 -24.05 6.04 20.78
CA SER A 242 -23.84 7.21 21.64
C SER A 242 -23.17 8.31 20.83
N GLY A 243 -24.00 9.19 20.28
CA GLY A 243 -23.59 10.31 19.42
C GLY A 243 -24.77 10.80 18.57
N GLN A 244 -24.49 11.71 17.65
CA GLN A 244 -25.50 12.28 16.75
C GLN A 244 -25.31 11.80 15.32
N VAL A 245 -26.43 11.57 14.62
CA VAL A 245 -26.44 11.34 13.18
C VAL A 245 -26.97 12.60 12.51
N ARG A 246 -26.14 13.23 11.68
CA ARG A 246 -26.51 14.39 10.86
C ARG A 246 -26.49 14.00 9.39
N ASN A 247 -27.62 14.19 8.74
CA ASN A 247 -27.76 14.02 7.30
C ASN A 247 -28.11 15.38 6.68
N THR A 248 -27.28 15.84 5.75
CA THR A 248 -27.49 17.09 5.00
C THR A 248 -27.79 16.85 3.52
N LEU A 249 -28.03 15.59 3.12
CA LEU A 249 -28.47 15.28 1.76
C LEU A 249 -29.90 15.77 1.54
N THR A 250 -30.12 16.48 0.44
CA THR A 250 -31.46 16.83 -0.02
C THR A 250 -32.25 15.56 -0.33
N SER A 251 -33.43 15.42 0.25
CA SER A 251 -34.34 14.31 -0.06
C SER A 251 -34.80 14.43 -1.52
N SER A 252 -34.52 13.40 -2.32
CA SER A 252 -35.04 13.25 -3.69
C SER A 252 -35.95 12.02 -3.76
N LYS A 253 -36.85 11.98 -4.76
CA LYS A 253 -37.60 10.75 -5.08
C LYS A 253 -36.61 9.63 -5.43
N ALA A 254 -37.04 8.38 -5.28
CA ALA A 254 -36.24 7.22 -5.67
C ALA A 254 -35.70 7.42 -7.10
N PRO A 255 -34.39 7.22 -7.33
CA PRO A 255 -33.78 7.41 -8.64
C PRO A 255 -34.45 6.54 -9.70
N GLU A 256 -34.57 7.04 -10.93
CA GLU A 256 -34.84 6.19 -12.08
C GLU A 256 -33.65 5.22 -12.26
N GLU A 257 -33.88 4.00 -12.77
CA GLU A 257 -32.90 2.89 -12.82
C GLU A 257 -31.56 3.21 -13.55
N SER A 258 -31.44 4.40 -14.16
CA SER A 258 -30.26 4.89 -14.87
C SER A 258 -29.35 5.86 -14.09
N GLU A 259 -29.66 6.19 -12.83
CA GLU A 259 -28.80 7.06 -12.00
C GLU A 259 -27.83 6.23 -11.14
N ASP A 260 -26.57 6.67 -11.05
CA ASP A 260 -25.60 6.11 -10.12
C ASP A 260 -26.19 6.13 -8.70
N ASN A 261 -26.25 4.96 -8.06
CA ASN A 261 -26.75 4.81 -6.70
C ASN A 261 -25.66 4.32 -5.75
N VAL A 262 -25.78 4.75 -4.50
CA VAL A 262 -24.91 4.30 -3.41
C VAL A 262 -25.73 3.81 -2.23
N ARG A 263 -25.37 2.66 -1.68
CA ARG A 263 -25.92 2.16 -0.41
C ARG A 263 -24.89 2.40 0.68
N ILE A 264 -25.23 3.24 1.66
CA ILE A 264 -24.35 3.61 2.76
C ILE A 264 -24.87 2.98 4.03
N ARG A 265 -24.08 2.08 4.60
CA ARG A 265 -24.26 1.51 5.93
C ARG A 265 -23.13 2.00 6.82
N ALA A 266 -23.42 2.91 7.73
CA ALA A 266 -22.43 3.47 8.64
C ALA A 266 -22.86 3.29 10.10
N ARG A 267 -22.01 2.65 10.91
CA ARG A 267 -22.32 2.34 12.31
C ARG A 267 -21.18 2.72 13.24
N THR A 268 -21.50 3.44 14.30
CA THR A 268 -20.56 3.72 15.39
C THR A 268 -21.18 3.43 16.75
N ARG A 269 -20.40 2.93 17.71
CA ARG A 269 -20.89 2.79 19.10
C ARG A 269 -20.79 4.11 19.86
N PHE A 270 -19.66 4.81 19.72
CA PHE A 270 -19.39 6.08 20.35
C PHE A 270 -18.79 7.06 19.33
N GLY A 271 -19.59 8.03 18.90
CA GLY A 271 -19.18 9.04 17.92
C GLY A 271 -20.32 9.54 17.05
N ASN A 272 -20.05 10.61 16.32
CA ASN A 272 -21.02 11.21 15.40
C ASN A 272 -20.92 10.57 14.02
N ILE A 273 -22.02 10.59 13.28
CA ILE A 273 -22.05 10.24 11.87
C ILE A 273 -22.54 11.45 11.08
N ASP A 274 -21.71 11.96 10.17
CA ASP A 274 -22.03 13.08 9.29
C ASP A 274 -22.10 12.59 7.84
N ILE A 275 -23.29 12.68 7.25
CA ILE A 275 -23.54 12.42 5.83
C ILE A 275 -23.81 13.74 5.12
N ARG A 276 -23.04 14.03 4.07
CA ARG A 276 -23.12 15.27 3.31
C ARG A 276 -22.89 15.04 1.82
N ARG A 277 -23.17 16.07 1.01
CA ARG A 277 -22.65 16.11 -0.35
C ARG A 277 -21.14 16.31 -0.32
N ALA A 278 -20.43 15.61 -1.21
CA ALA A 278 -19.04 15.89 -1.47
C ALA A 278 -18.92 17.34 -1.95
N ARG A 279 -17.89 18.06 -1.49
CA ARG A 279 -17.60 19.40 -2.02
C ARG A 279 -16.61 19.20 -3.17
N PRO A 280 -16.81 19.87 -4.31
CA PRO A 280 -15.84 19.84 -5.41
C PRO A 280 -14.48 20.43 -5.01
#